data_AF-A0A0P0W439-F1
#
_entry.id   AF-A0A0P0W439-F1
#
_cell.length_a   1.000
_cell.length_b   1.000
_cell.length_c   1.000
_cell.angle_alpha   90.00
_cell.angle_beta   90.00
_cell.angle_gamma   90.00
#
_symmetry.space_group_name_H-M   'P 1'
#
loop_
_entity.id
_entity.type
_entity.pdbx_description
1 polymer ?
#
loop_
_entity_poly.entity_id
_entity_poly.type
_entity_poly.pdbx_seq_one_letter_code
_entity_poly.pdbx_strand_id
1 'polypeptide(L)'
;MYPNPSGEPWHTRKPRFPKETPASFCHHVKFTSSSHAFRADLTKGVLCCRIKDLMDSFFVHFDFIELPPGCKSDALDDSDTGPAEMFRTMGCGTGDLIKFVSISFDDSVPEDDIR
;
A
#
# COMPACT_ATOMS: atom_id res chain seq x y z
N MET A 1 26.02 -8.06 -3.19
CA MET A 1 26.03 -6.61 -3.51
C MET A 1 24.70 -6.06 -3.00
N TYR A 2 24.70 -5.36 -1.87
CA TYR A 2 23.47 -4.75 -1.38
C TYR A 2 23.07 -3.63 -2.36
N PRO A 3 21.82 -3.58 -2.84
CA PRO A 3 21.37 -2.43 -3.61
C PRO A 3 21.55 -1.17 -2.76
N ASN A 4 22.25 -0.19 -3.31
CA ASN A 4 22.46 1.12 -2.70
C ASN A 4 21.07 1.73 -2.39
N PRO A 5 20.74 2.11 -1.15
CA PRO A 5 19.39 2.59 -0.81
C PRO A 5 19.02 3.89 -1.53
N SER A 6 20.00 4.70 -1.94
CA SER A 6 19.76 5.91 -2.75
C SER A 6 19.40 5.61 -4.22
N GLY A 7 19.75 4.42 -4.69
CA GLY A 7 19.43 3.92 -6.02
C GLY A 7 18.15 3.12 -6.03
N GLU A 8 17.14 3.53 -5.25
CA GLU A 8 15.81 2.94 -5.31
C GLU A 8 15.41 2.82 -6.80
N PRO A 9 15.30 1.61 -7.36
CA PRO A 9 15.12 1.43 -8.81
C PRO A 9 13.89 2.20 -9.32
N TRP A 10 12.96 2.45 -8.40
CA TRP A 10 11.81 3.34 -8.48
C TRP A 10 12.05 4.73 -9.08
N HIS A 11 13.17 5.40 -8.80
CA HIS A 11 13.38 6.79 -9.25
C HIS A 11 13.66 6.89 -10.75
N THR A 12 14.16 5.81 -11.36
CA THR A 12 14.61 5.83 -12.76
C THR A 12 13.56 5.30 -13.73
N ARG A 13 12.45 4.73 -13.23
CA ARG A 13 11.42 4.06 -14.03
C ARG A 13 10.12 4.83 -14.01
N LYS A 14 9.45 4.90 -15.17
CA LYS A 14 8.12 5.51 -15.29
C LYS A 14 7.04 4.47 -15.05
N PRO A 15 6.21 4.61 -14.00
CA PRO A 15 5.11 3.69 -13.77
C PRO A 15 4.02 3.90 -14.82
N ARG A 16 3.48 2.80 -15.33
CA ARG A 16 2.24 2.77 -16.10
C ARG A 16 1.17 2.15 -15.22
N PHE A 17 0.35 3.02 -14.66
CA PHE A 17 -0.75 2.59 -13.81
C PHE A 17 -1.89 2.01 -14.66
N PRO A 18 -2.53 0.92 -14.20
CA PRO A 18 -3.71 0.37 -14.85
C PRO A 18 -4.89 1.34 -14.69
N LYS A 19 -5.95 1.17 -15.50
CA LYS A 19 -7.08 2.13 -15.54
C LYS A 19 -7.88 2.14 -14.24
N GLU A 20 -7.81 1.05 -13.51
CA GLU A 20 -8.46 0.77 -12.25
C GLU A 20 -7.81 1.51 -11.08
N THR A 21 -6.57 1.99 -11.24
CA THR A 21 -5.88 2.75 -10.19
C THR A 21 -6.57 4.10 -9.97
N PRO A 22 -6.99 4.40 -8.72
CA PRO A 22 -7.59 5.69 -8.41
C PRO A 22 -6.65 6.85 -8.76
N ALA A 23 -7.18 7.94 -9.32
CA ALA A 23 -6.39 9.12 -9.67
C ALA A 23 -5.69 9.75 -8.46
N SER A 24 -6.29 9.61 -7.27
CA SER A 24 -5.76 10.08 -5.99
C SER A 24 -4.86 9.06 -5.28
N PHE A 25 -4.44 7.98 -5.96
CA PHE A 25 -3.55 6.98 -5.38
C PHE A 25 -2.24 7.63 -4.90
N CYS A 26 -1.95 7.50 -3.61
CA CYS A 26 -0.74 7.98 -2.97
C CYS A 26 -0.15 6.83 -2.14
N HIS A 27 1.07 6.40 -2.48
CA HIS A 27 1.65 5.28 -1.75
C HIS A 27 2.25 5.77 -0.43
N HIS A 28 1.94 5.04 0.63
CA HIS A 28 2.52 5.22 1.96
C HIS A 28 3.72 4.27 2.14
N VAL A 29 3.54 3.00 1.75
CA VAL A 29 4.54 1.95 1.98
C VAL A 29 5.05 1.38 0.66
N LYS A 30 6.35 1.08 0.60
CA LYS A 30 6.97 0.28 -0.47
C LYS A 30 7.62 -0.95 0.13
N PHE A 31 7.50 -2.08 -0.53
CA PHE A 31 8.17 -3.31 -0.11
C PHE A 31 8.39 -4.25 -1.30
N THR A 32 9.19 -5.30 -1.11
CA THR A 32 9.42 -6.35 -2.10
C THR A 32 9.19 -7.72 -1.47
N SER A 33 8.70 -8.67 -2.26
CA SER A 33 8.55 -10.07 -1.87
C SER A 33 8.93 -10.97 -3.02
N SER A 34 9.75 -11.99 -2.77
CA SER A 34 10.15 -12.97 -3.78
C SER A 34 10.60 -12.31 -5.09
N SER A 35 9.75 -12.32 -6.13
CA SER A 35 9.99 -11.77 -7.46
C SER A 35 9.19 -10.49 -7.77
N HIS A 36 8.51 -9.90 -6.79
CA HIS A 36 7.61 -8.77 -6.95
C HIS A 36 7.96 -7.57 -6.07
N ALA A 37 7.58 -6.38 -6.56
CA ALA A 37 7.77 -5.12 -5.90
C ALA A 37 6.44 -4.39 -5.79
N PHE A 38 6.18 -3.77 -4.64
CA PHE A 38 4.88 -3.27 -4.24
C PHE A 38 4.95 -1.79 -3.83
N ARG A 39 3.91 -1.03 -4.18
CA ARG A 39 3.62 0.30 -3.65
C ARG A 39 2.21 0.28 -3.10
N ALA A 40 2.06 0.40 -1.79
CA ALA A 40 0.78 0.33 -1.11
C ALA A 40 0.29 1.72 -0.73
N ASP A 41 -0.90 2.06 -1.22
CA ASP A 41 -1.75 3.11 -0.66
C ASP A 41 -2.65 2.44 0.37
N LEU A 42 -2.39 2.72 1.65
CA LEU A 42 -3.08 2.09 2.79
C LEU A 42 -4.57 2.47 2.89
N THR A 43 -5.06 3.36 2.03
CA THR A 43 -6.47 3.76 1.92
C THR A 43 -7.18 3.11 0.74
N LYS A 44 -6.45 2.73 -0.33
CA LYS A 44 -7.04 2.30 -1.61
C LYS A 44 -6.66 0.89 -2.06
N GLY A 45 -5.39 0.51 -1.92
CA GLY A 45 -4.89 -0.73 -2.54
C GLY A 45 -3.39 -0.76 -2.71
N VAL A 46 -2.92 -1.75 -3.46
CA VAL A 46 -1.50 -1.95 -3.74
C VAL A 46 -1.27 -2.09 -5.23
N LEU A 47 -0.28 -1.34 -5.71
CA LEU A 47 0.30 -1.55 -7.02
C LEU A 47 1.41 -2.58 -6.91
N CYS A 48 1.44 -3.56 -7.81
CA CYS A 48 2.48 -4.57 -7.85
C CYS A 48 3.05 -4.73 -9.26
N CYS A 49 4.32 -5.11 -9.34
CA CYS A 49 4.99 -5.45 -10.59
C CYS A 49 6.06 -6.50 -10.31
N ARG A 50 6.56 -7.17 -11.35
CA ARG A 50 7.72 -8.04 -11.19
C ARG A 50 8.98 -7.20 -11.01
N ILE A 51 9.86 -7.61 -10.10
CA ILE A 51 11.17 -6.99 -9.89
C ILE A 51 11.96 -6.95 -11.21
N LYS A 52 11.86 -8.01 -12.02
CA LYS A 52 12.50 -8.06 -13.33
C LYS A 52 12.06 -6.90 -14.24
N ASP A 53 10.76 -6.62 -14.29
CA ASP A 53 10.22 -5.53 -15.11
C ASP A 53 10.71 -4.16 -14.59
N LEU A 54 10.81 -4.01 -13.27
CA LEU A 54 11.37 -2.83 -12.62
C LEU A 54 12.87 -2.61 -12.95
N MET A 55 13.63 -3.69 -13.09
CA MET A 55 15.07 -3.63 -13.39
C MET A 55 15.34 -3.45 -14.88
N ASP A 56 14.59 -4.13 -15.75
CA ASP A 56 14.94 -4.27 -17.17
C ASP A 56 14.21 -3.26 -18.08
N SER A 57 13.13 -2.62 -17.61
CA SER A 57 12.27 -1.77 -18.44
C SER A 57 12.21 -0.32 -17.94
N PHE A 58 12.32 0.65 -18.85
CA PHE A 58 12.13 2.06 -18.52
C PHE A 58 10.68 2.38 -18.13
N PHE A 59 9.72 1.72 -18.80
CA PHE A 59 8.31 1.77 -18.46
C PHE A 59 7.91 0.47 -17.76
N VAL A 60 7.32 0.59 -16.58
CA VAL A 60 6.94 -0.57 -15.76
C VAL A 60 5.43 -0.64 -15.68
N HIS A 61 4.87 -1.74 -16.16
CA HIS A 61 3.44 -2.02 -16.04
C HIS A 61 3.16 -2.53 -14.63
N PHE A 62 2.19 -1.91 -13.97
CA PHE A 62 1.72 -2.34 -12.67
C PHE A 62 0.35 -2.99 -12.81
N ASP A 63 0.10 -3.99 -11.97
CA ASP A 63 -1.24 -4.44 -11.64
C ASP A 63 -1.69 -3.71 -10.37
N PHE A 64 -2.99 -3.43 -10.26
CA PHE A 64 -3.58 -2.82 -9.07
C PHE A 64 -4.48 -3.85 -8.38
N ILE A 65 -4.20 -4.07 -7.10
CA ILE A 65 -5.03 -4.90 -6.22
C ILE A 65 -5.70 -3.95 -5.26
N GLU A 66 -7.01 -3.80 -5.43
CA GLU A 66 -7.82 -2.96 -4.56
C GLU A 66 -7.89 -3.55 -3.15
N LEU A 67 -7.92 -2.69 -2.11
CA LEU A 67 -8.17 -3.15 -0.75
C LEU A 67 -9.54 -3.85 -0.67
N PRO A 68 -9.66 -4.94 0.12
CA PRO A 68 -10.94 -5.59 0.36
C PRO A 68 -12.00 -4.61 0.88
N PRO A 69 -13.30 -4.86 0.62
CA PRO A 69 -14.38 -4.11 1.24
C PRO A 69 -14.23 -4.05 2.77
N GLY A 70 -14.49 -2.88 3.35
CA GLY A 70 -14.29 -2.62 4.79
C GLY A 70 -12.85 -2.23 5.17
N CYS A 71 -11.84 -2.50 4.32
CA CYS A 71 -10.48 -2.03 4.54
C CYS A 71 -10.20 -0.67 3.91
N LYS A 72 -11.03 -0.20 2.98
CA LYS A 72 -10.91 1.15 2.40
C LYS A 72 -11.26 2.21 3.44
N SER A 73 -10.55 3.32 3.44
CA SER A 73 -10.90 4.47 4.29
C SER A 73 -10.37 5.75 3.68
N ASP A 74 -11.27 6.60 3.22
CA ASP A 74 -10.91 7.89 2.64
C ASP A 74 -10.50 8.92 3.71
N ALA A 75 -10.83 8.67 4.98
CA ALA A 75 -10.65 9.61 6.08
C ALA A 75 -9.26 9.56 6.73
N LEU A 76 -8.47 8.51 6.50
CA LEU A 76 -7.19 8.33 7.20
C LEU A 76 -6.03 9.18 6.67
N ASP A 77 -6.23 9.90 5.58
CA ASP A 77 -5.30 10.96 5.15
C ASP A 77 -5.91 12.36 5.33
N ASP A 78 -6.92 12.48 6.20
CA ASP A 78 -7.47 13.77 6.61
C ASP A 78 -6.62 14.41 7.72
N SER A 79 -6.67 15.73 7.84
CA SER A 79 -5.87 16.50 8.80
C SER A 79 -6.15 16.13 10.25
N ASP A 80 -7.35 15.61 10.53
CA ASP A 80 -7.85 15.42 11.88
C ASP A 80 -7.44 14.07 12.49
N THR A 81 -7.23 13.05 11.67
CA THR A 81 -6.80 11.72 12.15
C THR A 81 -5.29 11.53 12.13
N GLY A 82 -4.56 12.33 11.34
CA GLY A 82 -3.15 12.08 11.04
C GLY A 82 -2.99 11.03 9.92
N PRO A 83 -1.75 10.76 9.47
CA PRO A 83 -1.49 9.98 8.26
C PRO A 83 -1.86 8.51 8.42
N ALA A 84 -2.25 7.86 7.32
CA ALA A 84 -2.71 6.47 7.33
C ALA A 84 -1.70 5.47 7.96
N GLU A 85 -0.39 5.76 7.89
CA GLU A 85 0.69 4.95 8.45
C GLU A 85 0.66 4.83 9.98
N MET A 86 -0.03 5.74 10.69
CA MET A 86 -0.20 5.65 12.14
C MET A 86 -1.12 4.49 12.55
N PHE A 87 -2.09 4.16 11.69
CA PHE A 87 -3.15 3.19 12.02
C PHE A 87 -3.10 1.95 11.14
N ARG A 88 -2.35 2.02 10.03
CA ARG A 88 -2.34 0.98 9.03
C ARG A 88 -0.95 0.70 8.53
N THR A 89 -0.75 -0.53 8.10
CA THR A 89 0.45 -0.93 7.37
C THR A 89 0.16 -2.10 6.45
N MET A 90 1.04 -2.28 5.47
CA MET A 90 1.01 -3.41 4.54
C MET A 90 2.42 -3.92 4.30
N GLY A 91 2.59 -5.23 4.26
CA GLY A 91 3.90 -5.83 4.00
C GLY A 91 3.83 -7.33 3.72
N CYS A 92 4.99 -7.94 3.58
CA CYS A 92 5.10 -9.36 3.26
C CYS A 92 4.83 -10.23 4.50
N GLY A 93 3.99 -11.24 4.32
CA GLY A 93 3.84 -12.34 5.25
C GLY A 93 4.82 -13.49 4.95
N THR A 94 4.59 -14.62 5.62
CA THR A 94 5.27 -15.88 5.30
C THR A 94 4.85 -16.40 3.94
N GLY A 95 5.81 -16.87 3.13
CA GLY A 95 5.56 -17.32 1.76
C GLY A 95 5.24 -16.14 0.84
N ASP A 96 4.29 -16.32 -0.08
CA ASP A 96 3.87 -15.31 -1.06
C ASP A 96 2.65 -14.48 -0.60
N LEU A 97 2.43 -14.41 0.71
CA LEU A 97 1.31 -13.65 1.28
C LEU A 97 1.67 -12.18 1.47
N ILE A 98 0.68 -11.31 1.26
CA ILE A 98 0.72 -9.91 1.67
C ILE A 98 -0.23 -9.77 2.87
N LYS A 99 0.23 -9.08 3.91
CA LYS A 99 -0.56 -8.79 5.10
C LYS A 99 -0.88 -7.31 5.13
N PHE A 100 -2.14 -6.99 5.39
CA PHE A 100 -2.62 -5.66 5.72
C PHE A 100 -3.08 -5.67 7.18
N VAL A 101 -2.64 -4.70 7.95
CA VAL A 101 -3.03 -4.54 9.35
C VAL A 101 -3.62 -3.15 9.50
N SER A 102 -4.79 -3.06 10.12
CA SER A 102 -5.44 -1.81 10.48
C SER A 102 -5.84 -1.90 11.94
N ILE A 103 -5.56 -0.84 12.69
CA ILE A 103 -6.12 -0.60 14.00
C ILE A 103 -7.18 0.49 13.88
N SER A 104 -8.29 0.34 14.61
CA SER A 104 -9.34 1.35 14.75
C SER A 104 -9.65 1.51 16.23
N PHE A 105 -9.81 2.74 16.67
CA PHE A 105 -10.36 3.04 17.98
C PHE A 105 -11.87 3.04 17.80
N ASP A 106 -12.50 1.91 18.09
CA ASP A 106 -13.94 1.92 18.29
C ASP A 106 -14.17 2.40 19.73
N ASP A 107 -14.23 3.73 19.90
CA ASP A 107 -14.55 4.35 21.19
C ASP A 107 -16.05 4.28 21.49
N SER A 108 -16.83 3.47 20.75
CA SER A 108 -18.20 3.20 21.14
C SER A 108 -18.20 2.46 22.47
N VAL A 109 -18.37 3.25 23.54
CA VAL A 109 -18.84 2.77 24.83
C VAL A 109 -20.08 1.94 24.51
N PRO A 110 -20.12 0.65 24.90
CA PRO A 110 -21.32 -0.15 24.70
C PRO A 110 -22.51 0.64 25.23
N GLU A 111 -23.52 0.91 24.39
CA GLU A 111 -24.71 1.67 24.81
C GLU A 111 -25.48 0.98 25.97
N ASP A 112 -25.08 -0.23 26.35
CA ASP A 112 -25.69 -1.04 27.40
C ASP A 112 -25.46 -0.54 28.85
N ASP A 113 -24.63 0.50 29.07
CA ASP A 113 -24.43 1.06 30.42
C ASP A 113 -25.33 2.26 30.76
N ILE A 114 -26.30 2.62 29.91
CA ILE A 114 -27.37 3.57 30.27
C ILE A 114 -28.53 2.79 30.90
N ARG A 115 -28.37 2.42 32.18
CA ARG A 115 -29.46 1.97 33.05
C ARG A 115 -30.23 3.13 33.66
#